data_AF-A0A2Z6B250-F1
#
_entry.id   AF-A0A2Z6B250-F1
#
_cell.length_a   1.000
_cell.length_b   1.000
_cell.length_c   1.000
_cell.angle_alpha   90.00
_cell.angle_beta   90.00
_cell.angle_gamma   90.00
#
_symmetry.space_group_name_H-M   'P 1'
#
loop_
_entity.id
_entity.type
_entity.pdbx_description
1 polymer ?
#
loop_
_entity_poly.entity_id
_entity_poly.type
_entity_poly.pdbx_seq_one_letter_code
_entity_poly.pdbx_strand_id
1 'polypeptide(L)'
;MDLIAEIGWNHMGDFDLIEKMTRAAAEAGATYAKFQTWSEPQLKAGPWDDDGRRDIYKKAQLSVEDFQKTKAVCEANNVGFLTSLFNPEDIEPMAAISDAAIKIPSPEISNIRLLEGVAKRFKKVFFSTGASTEQEIDTALSILRKGSAEIVILHCVSLYPCPDEKVNLPRIATLRTKHDKVGFSDHTPDNLSALFAVGMGVDCIEKHFTIDNNLPGRDNLFALLPDAFKEIAEAAARFQAMNADLGLNFLPEEQEVREVYRGRWSQEA
;
A
#
# COMPACT_ATOMS: atom_id res chain seq x y z
N MET A 1 -7.19 -0.64 9.49
CA MET A 1 -6.14 -0.15 8.57
C MET A 1 -5.86 -1.24 7.56
N ASP A 2 -5.75 -0.89 6.29
CA ASP A 2 -5.34 -1.85 5.25
C ASP A 2 -3.81 -2.00 5.23
N LEU A 3 -3.32 -3.22 5.06
CA LEU A 3 -1.89 -3.52 4.87
C LEU A 3 -1.70 -4.17 3.51
N ILE A 4 -0.89 -3.55 2.66
CA ILE A 4 -0.66 -3.99 1.28
C ILE A 4 0.78 -4.50 1.18
N ALA A 5 0.92 -5.80 0.94
CA ALA A 5 2.17 -6.41 0.53
C ALA A 5 2.30 -6.28 -1.00
N GLU A 6 3.09 -5.32 -1.46
CA GLU A 6 3.37 -5.09 -2.89
C GLU A 6 4.38 -6.14 -3.38
N ILE A 7 3.85 -7.28 -3.85
CA ILE A 7 4.63 -8.27 -4.59
C ILE A 7 5.04 -7.68 -5.95
N GLY A 8 4.16 -6.87 -6.54
CA GLY A 8 4.41 -6.19 -7.81
C GLY A 8 4.72 -7.18 -8.92
N TRP A 9 6.00 -7.22 -9.31
CA TRP A 9 6.54 -8.09 -10.36
C TRP A 9 7.76 -8.90 -9.88
N ASN A 10 7.98 -8.99 -8.56
CA ASN A 10 9.08 -9.71 -7.92
C ASN A 10 9.13 -11.20 -8.26
N HIS A 11 8.01 -11.76 -8.72
CA HIS A 11 7.88 -13.14 -9.20
C HIS A 11 8.46 -13.34 -10.61
N MET A 12 8.72 -12.29 -11.39
CA MET A 12 9.34 -12.38 -12.73
C MET A 12 8.61 -13.34 -13.69
N GLY A 13 7.29 -13.44 -13.58
CA GLY A 13 6.44 -14.35 -14.36
C GLY A 13 6.38 -15.80 -13.83
N ASP A 14 7.09 -16.12 -12.73
CA ASP A 14 7.09 -17.45 -12.12
C ASP A 14 5.88 -17.63 -11.19
N PHE A 15 4.99 -18.55 -11.55
CA PHE A 15 3.76 -18.80 -10.80
C PHE A 15 4.03 -19.47 -9.44
N ASP A 16 5.06 -20.30 -9.31
CA ASP A 16 5.43 -20.90 -8.02
C ASP A 16 5.90 -19.82 -7.04
N LEU A 17 6.58 -18.77 -7.53
CA LEU A 17 6.93 -17.61 -6.71
C LEU A 17 5.71 -16.78 -6.32
N ILE A 18 4.75 -16.60 -7.22
CA ILE A 18 3.47 -15.94 -6.89
C ILE A 18 2.80 -16.66 -5.72
N GLU A 19 2.65 -17.99 -5.79
CA GLU A 19 2.02 -18.77 -4.71
C GLU A 19 2.75 -18.62 -3.37
N LYS A 20 4.08 -18.76 -3.38
CA LYS A 20 4.91 -18.65 -2.17
C LYS A 20 4.85 -17.24 -1.57
N MET A 21 4.96 -16.20 -2.40
CA MET A 21 4.91 -14.81 -1.95
C MET A 21 3.53 -14.43 -1.42
N THR A 22 2.44 -14.87 -2.07
CA THR A 22 1.07 -14.62 -1.60
C THR A 22 0.80 -15.29 -0.27
N ARG A 23 1.20 -16.56 -0.10
CA ARG A 23 1.09 -17.26 1.18
C ARG A 23 1.86 -16.53 2.28
N ALA A 24 3.13 -16.17 2.02
CA ALA A 24 3.96 -15.48 3.00
C ALA A 24 3.39 -14.10 3.39
N ALA A 25 2.83 -13.35 2.43
CA ALA A 25 2.16 -12.08 2.70
C ALA A 25 0.92 -12.27 3.59
N ALA A 26 0.11 -13.28 3.32
CA ALA A 26 -1.05 -13.62 4.15
C ALA A 26 -0.65 -14.01 5.58
N GLU A 27 0.36 -14.88 5.72
CA GLU A 27 0.90 -15.32 7.01
C GLU A 27 1.55 -14.15 7.80
N ALA A 28 2.09 -13.14 7.11
CA ALA A 28 2.60 -11.91 7.71
C ALA A 28 1.49 -10.89 8.09
N GLY A 29 0.22 -11.19 7.82
CA GLY A 29 -0.91 -10.35 8.21
C GLY A 29 -1.29 -9.27 7.19
N ALA A 30 -0.91 -9.42 5.91
CA ALA A 30 -1.35 -8.51 4.85
C ALA A 30 -2.87 -8.57 4.66
N THR A 31 -3.49 -7.41 4.44
CA THR A 31 -4.88 -7.30 3.97
C THR A 31 -4.97 -7.61 2.48
N TYR A 32 -3.99 -7.14 1.69
CA TYR A 32 -3.89 -7.40 0.27
C TYR A 32 -2.49 -7.88 -0.12
N ALA A 33 -2.45 -8.88 -1.00
CA ALA A 33 -1.29 -9.18 -1.83
C ALA A 33 -1.48 -8.42 -3.15
N LYS A 34 -0.59 -7.47 -3.43
CA LYS A 34 -0.70 -6.58 -4.59
C LYS A 34 0.30 -6.94 -5.69
N PHE A 35 -0.21 -6.96 -6.91
CA PHE A 35 0.54 -7.20 -8.14
C PHE A 35 0.49 -5.97 -9.05
N GLN A 36 1.08 -6.08 -10.24
CA GLN A 36 1.07 -5.03 -11.24
C GLN A 36 0.55 -5.57 -12.57
N THR A 37 -0.47 -4.93 -13.14
CA THR A 37 -1.06 -5.31 -14.43
C THR A 37 -0.62 -4.33 -15.50
N TRP A 38 0.18 -4.82 -16.43
CA TRP A 38 0.49 -4.10 -17.67
C TRP A 38 0.47 -5.05 -18.86
N SER A 39 0.41 -4.46 -20.04
CA SER A 39 0.55 -5.15 -21.31
C SER A 39 1.66 -4.46 -22.09
N GLU A 40 2.73 -5.19 -22.41
CA GLU A 40 3.88 -4.63 -23.13
C GLU A 40 3.51 -3.94 -24.46
N PRO A 41 2.53 -4.40 -25.26
CA PRO A 41 2.07 -3.66 -26.43
C PRO A 41 1.54 -2.25 -26.14
N GLN A 42 1.07 -1.99 -24.91
CA GLN A 42 0.61 -0.67 -24.47
C GLN A 42 1.74 0.20 -23.89
N LEU A 43 2.93 -0.38 -23.69
CA LEU A 43 4.08 0.35 -23.19
C LEU A 43 4.53 1.37 -24.24
N LYS A 44 4.54 2.65 -23.85
CA LYS A 44 5.04 3.74 -24.70
C LYS A 44 6.51 3.53 -25.03
N ALA A 45 6.96 4.03 -26.17
CA ALA A 45 8.38 4.03 -26.50
C ALA A 45 9.19 4.82 -25.46
N GLY A 46 10.41 4.36 -25.15
CA GLY A 46 11.26 4.99 -24.15
C GLY A 46 12.59 4.27 -23.96
N PRO A 47 13.43 4.69 -22.99
CA PRO A 47 14.78 4.15 -22.85
C PRO A 47 14.83 2.63 -22.60
N TRP A 48 13.73 2.04 -22.11
CA TRP A 48 13.58 0.59 -21.93
C TRP A 48 13.60 -0.22 -23.23
N ASP A 49 13.41 0.42 -24.38
CA ASP A 49 13.51 -0.20 -25.70
C ASP A 49 14.96 -0.56 -26.06
N ASP A 50 15.93 0.16 -25.50
CA ASP A 50 17.35 0.06 -25.87
C ASP A 50 18.26 -0.48 -24.75
N ASP A 51 17.73 -0.65 -23.52
CA ASP A 51 18.52 -1.07 -22.35
C ASP A 51 18.14 -2.45 -21.78
N GLY A 52 17.30 -3.21 -22.51
CA GLY A 52 16.90 -4.57 -22.15
C GLY A 52 15.76 -4.66 -21.14
N ARG A 53 15.29 -3.55 -20.55
CA ARG A 53 14.15 -3.57 -19.62
C ARG A 53 12.86 -4.04 -20.27
N ARG A 54 12.64 -3.77 -21.56
CA ARG A 54 11.45 -4.24 -22.26
C ARG A 54 11.31 -5.77 -22.27
N ASP A 55 12.41 -6.50 -22.42
CA ASP A 55 12.39 -7.97 -22.34
C ASP A 55 12.10 -8.47 -20.94
N ILE A 56 12.60 -7.75 -19.92
CA ILE A 56 12.26 -8.02 -18.51
C ILE A 56 10.76 -7.83 -18.28
N TYR A 57 10.17 -6.75 -18.80
CA TYR A 57 8.73 -6.49 -18.68
C TYR A 57 7.90 -7.56 -19.39
N LYS A 58 8.33 -8.03 -20.57
CA LYS A 58 7.67 -9.15 -21.27
C LYS A 58 7.71 -10.42 -20.45
N LYS A 59 8.86 -10.73 -19.84
CA LYS A 59 9.03 -11.92 -19.01
C LYS A 59 8.17 -11.87 -17.74
N ALA A 60 8.10 -10.71 -17.10
CA ALA A 60 7.38 -10.53 -15.84
C ALA A 60 5.87 -10.32 -16.00
N GLN A 61 5.40 -9.98 -17.20
CA GLN A 61 4.00 -9.77 -17.51
C GLN A 61 3.17 -11.05 -17.26
N LEU A 62 2.01 -10.87 -16.61
CA LEU A 62 1.02 -11.92 -16.41
C LEU A 62 -0.11 -11.80 -17.42
N SER A 63 -0.63 -12.94 -17.87
CA SER A 63 -1.85 -12.99 -18.67
C SER A 63 -3.10 -12.80 -17.79
N VAL A 64 -4.25 -12.55 -18.42
CA VAL A 64 -5.54 -12.52 -17.71
C VAL A 64 -5.84 -13.85 -17.00
N GLU A 65 -5.46 -14.98 -17.61
CA GLU A 65 -5.60 -16.31 -17.00
C GLU A 65 -4.70 -16.45 -15.76
N ASP A 66 -3.46 -15.94 -15.83
CA ASP A 66 -2.56 -15.95 -14.68
C ASP A 66 -3.13 -15.11 -13.53
N PHE A 67 -3.70 -13.92 -13.81
CA PHE A 67 -4.37 -13.13 -12.77
C PHE A 67 -5.59 -13.84 -12.16
N GLN A 68 -6.35 -14.61 -12.94
CA GLN A 68 -7.45 -15.44 -12.40
C GLN A 68 -6.93 -16.50 -11.44
N LYS A 69 -5.83 -17.18 -11.81
CA LYS A 69 -5.18 -18.16 -10.92
C LYS A 69 -4.62 -17.48 -9.68
N THR A 70 -3.95 -16.34 -9.82
CA THR A 70 -3.42 -15.54 -8.70
C THR A 70 -4.54 -15.11 -7.74
N LYS A 71 -5.69 -14.67 -8.24
CA LYS A 71 -6.85 -14.36 -7.38
C LYS A 71 -7.31 -15.59 -6.58
N ALA A 72 -7.37 -16.77 -7.21
CA ALA A 72 -7.75 -17.99 -6.51
C ALA A 72 -6.73 -18.35 -5.40
N VAL A 73 -5.44 -18.11 -5.63
CA VAL A 73 -4.39 -18.27 -4.60
C VAL A 73 -4.60 -17.30 -3.44
N CYS A 74 -4.87 -16.02 -3.72
CA CYS A 74 -5.20 -15.03 -2.69
C CYS A 74 -6.40 -15.48 -1.84
N GLU A 75 -7.50 -15.90 -2.48
CA GLU A 75 -8.71 -16.38 -1.80
C GLU A 75 -8.44 -17.61 -0.92
N ALA A 76 -7.68 -18.58 -1.43
CA ALA A 76 -7.32 -19.79 -0.68
C ALA A 76 -6.48 -19.51 0.57
N ASN A 77 -5.75 -18.38 0.60
CA ASN A 77 -4.93 -17.95 1.74
C ASN A 77 -5.60 -16.85 2.59
N ASN A 78 -6.87 -16.50 2.32
CA ASN A 78 -7.62 -15.45 3.03
C ASN A 78 -6.94 -14.06 2.97
N VAL A 79 -6.31 -13.72 1.86
CA VAL A 79 -5.76 -12.38 1.59
C VAL A 79 -6.45 -11.77 0.38
N GLY A 80 -6.67 -10.45 0.39
CA GLY A 80 -7.27 -9.75 -0.74
C GLY A 80 -6.36 -9.76 -1.97
N PHE A 81 -6.93 -10.03 -3.14
CA PHE A 81 -6.25 -9.78 -4.41
C PHE A 81 -6.32 -8.28 -4.74
N LEU A 82 -5.18 -7.68 -5.09
CA LEU A 82 -5.09 -6.31 -5.55
C LEU A 82 -4.11 -6.21 -6.71
N THR A 83 -4.33 -5.28 -7.64
CA THR A 83 -3.35 -4.97 -8.68
C THR A 83 -3.31 -3.48 -8.99
N SER A 84 -2.15 -3.00 -9.43
CA SER A 84 -1.99 -1.67 -10.02
C SER A 84 -2.36 -1.70 -11.50
N LEU A 85 -3.25 -0.80 -11.92
CA LEU A 85 -3.51 -0.57 -13.35
C LEU A 85 -2.60 0.52 -13.90
N PHE A 86 -2.00 0.24 -15.05
CA PHE A 86 -1.17 1.20 -15.78
C PHE A 86 -1.89 1.79 -17.00
N ASN A 87 -2.85 1.06 -17.58
CA ASN A 87 -3.51 1.45 -18.82
C ASN A 87 -5.04 1.30 -18.73
N PRO A 88 -5.82 2.17 -19.40
CA PRO A 88 -7.29 2.04 -19.47
C PRO A 88 -7.77 0.71 -20.06
N GLU A 89 -6.98 0.10 -20.96
CA GLU A 89 -7.31 -1.14 -21.65
C GLU A 89 -7.40 -2.35 -20.70
N ASP A 90 -6.74 -2.26 -19.54
CA ASP A 90 -6.72 -3.31 -18.52
C ASP A 90 -7.88 -3.18 -17.50
N ILE A 91 -8.70 -2.12 -17.58
CA ILE A 91 -9.81 -1.87 -16.64
C ILE A 91 -10.84 -3.00 -16.67
N GLU A 92 -11.43 -3.27 -17.85
CA GLU A 92 -12.50 -4.28 -17.95
C GLU A 92 -11.99 -5.71 -17.72
N PRO A 93 -10.83 -6.14 -18.27
CA PRO A 93 -10.26 -7.44 -17.94
C PRO A 93 -10.04 -7.62 -16.43
N MET A 94 -9.46 -6.64 -15.73
CA MET A 94 -9.22 -6.76 -14.30
C MET A 94 -10.50 -6.65 -13.47
N ALA A 95 -11.45 -5.80 -13.85
CA ALA A 95 -12.73 -5.72 -13.17
C ALA A 95 -13.61 -6.96 -13.34
N ALA A 96 -13.41 -7.73 -14.42
CA ALA A 96 -14.02 -9.05 -14.59
C ALA A 96 -13.42 -10.09 -13.65
N ILE A 97 -12.15 -9.94 -13.25
CA ILE A 97 -11.50 -10.79 -12.24
C ILE A 97 -11.94 -10.36 -10.83
N SER A 98 -11.86 -9.08 -10.51
CA SER A 98 -12.31 -8.50 -9.24
C SER A 98 -12.58 -7.01 -9.38
N ASP A 99 -13.75 -6.55 -8.95
CA ASP A 99 -14.11 -5.13 -8.87
C ASP A 99 -14.01 -4.56 -7.44
N ALA A 100 -13.55 -5.37 -6.48
CA ALA A 100 -13.59 -5.05 -5.06
C ALA A 100 -12.64 -3.90 -4.68
N ALA A 101 -11.42 -3.93 -5.21
CA ALA A 101 -10.41 -2.91 -4.97
C ALA A 101 -9.42 -2.84 -6.14
N ILE A 102 -8.88 -1.66 -6.39
CA ILE A 102 -7.81 -1.45 -7.39
C ILE A 102 -6.80 -0.43 -6.89
N LYS A 103 -5.58 -0.48 -7.44
CA LYS A 103 -4.53 0.50 -7.20
C LYS A 103 -4.26 1.31 -8.46
N ILE A 104 -4.10 2.62 -8.31
CA ILE A 104 -3.52 3.50 -9.33
C ILE A 104 -2.12 3.91 -8.83
N PRO A 105 -1.04 3.55 -9.54
CA PRO A 105 0.32 3.90 -9.15
C PRO A 105 0.60 5.38 -9.45
N SER A 106 1.61 5.95 -8.79
CA SER A 106 1.93 7.38 -8.90
C SER A 106 2.19 7.90 -10.32
N PRO A 107 2.87 7.17 -11.23
CA PRO A 107 3.06 7.62 -12.60
C PRO A 107 1.76 7.86 -13.38
N GLU A 108 0.65 7.24 -12.97
CA GLU A 108 -0.62 7.29 -13.70
C GLU A 108 -1.63 8.29 -13.12
N ILE A 109 -1.21 9.14 -12.16
CA ILE A 109 -2.10 10.15 -11.57
C ILE A 109 -2.66 11.14 -12.60
N SER A 110 -1.95 11.37 -13.70
CA SER A 110 -2.38 12.27 -14.78
C SER A 110 -3.10 11.54 -15.92
N ASN A 111 -3.29 10.22 -15.81
CA ASN A 111 -3.97 9.42 -16.82
C ASN A 111 -5.49 9.52 -16.70
N ILE A 112 -6.06 10.60 -17.25
CA ILE A 112 -7.50 10.94 -17.11
C ILE A 112 -8.40 9.78 -17.55
N ARG A 113 -8.10 9.11 -18.68
CA ARG A 113 -8.91 7.99 -19.18
C ARG A 113 -8.93 6.82 -18.19
N LEU A 114 -7.78 6.52 -17.58
CA LEU A 114 -7.67 5.48 -16.57
C LEU A 114 -8.48 5.85 -15.33
N LEU A 115 -8.31 7.08 -14.82
CA LEU A 115 -9.04 7.57 -13.64
C LEU A 115 -10.56 7.53 -13.84
N GLU A 116 -11.05 8.00 -14.99
CA GLU A 116 -12.49 8.03 -15.29
C GLU A 116 -13.09 6.62 -15.41
N GLY A 117 -12.36 5.67 -15.99
CA GLY A 117 -12.81 4.29 -16.09
C GLY A 117 -12.77 3.58 -14.73
N VAL A 118 -11.70 3.77 -13.96
CA VAL A 118 -11.56 3.20 -12.61
C VAL A 118 -12.67 3.69 -11.69
N ALA A 119 -12.97 4.99 -11.70
CA ALA A 119 -14.03 5.59 -10.87
C ALA A 119 -15.41 4.94 -11.09
N LYS A 120 -15.68 4.44 -12.29
CA LYS A 120 -16.97 3.83 -12.64
C LYS A 120 -17.05 2.34 -12.33
N ARG A 121 -15.89 1.67 -12.24
CA ARG A 121 -15.84 0.21 -12.31
C ARG A 121 -15.49 -0.48 -10.99
N PHE A 122 -14.75 0.17 -10.11
CA PHE A 122 -14.26 -0.42 -8.86
C PHE A 122 -14.93 0.16 -7.62
N LYS A 123 -15.07 -0.67 -6.57
CA LYS A 123 -15.70 -0.30 -5.29
C LYS A 123 -14.75 0.41 -4.34
N LYS A 124 -13.44 0.18 -4.48
CA LYS A 124 -12.38 0.82 -3.70
C LYS A 124 -11.18 1.14 -4.58
N VAL A 125 -10.61 2.32 -4.38
CA VAL A 125 -9.47 2.83 -5.14
C VAL A 125 -8.40 3.31 -4.17
N PHE A 126 -7.26 2.64 -4.18
CA PHE A 126 -6.03 3.15 -3.60
C PHE A 126 -5.29 3.95 -4.69
N PHE A 127 -4.85 5.18 -4.41
CA PHE A 127 -4.06 5.94 -5.39
C PHE A 127 -2.87 6.64 -4.74
N SER A 128 -1.67 6.47 -5.30
CA SER A 128 -0.44 7.07 -4.73
C SER A 128 -0.13 8.43 -5.35
N THR A 129 0.43 9.33 -4.55
CA THR A 129 0.66 10.75 -4.91
C THR A 129 2.15 11.12 -5.04
N GLY A 130 3.04 10.15 -5.21
CA GLY A 130 4.46 10.37 -5.46
C GLY A 130 4.71 11.09 -6.79
N ALA A 131 5.74 11.94 -6.83
CA ALA A 131 6.09 12.74 -8.02
C ALA A 131 4.95 13.63 -8.56
N SER A 132 3.92 13.90 -7.77
CA SER A 132 2.75 14.69 -8.19
C SER A 132 2.75 16.08 -7.56
N THR A 133 2.31 17.06 -8.34
CA THR A 133 1.94 18.39 -7.85
C THR A 133 0.60 18.35 -7.10
N GLU A 134 0.34 19.40 -6.31
CA GLU A 134 -0.95 19.57 -5.64
C GLU A 134 -2.13 19.64 -6.63
N GLN A 135 -1.96 20.36 -7.74
CA GLN A 135 -2.97 20.51 -8.78
C GLN A 135 -3.35 19.17 -9.44
N GLU A 136 -2.37 18.28 -9.66
CA GLU A 136 -2.62 16.94 -10.21
C GLU A 136 -3.40 16.07 -9.23
N ILE A 137 -3.07 16.15 -7.93
CA ILE A 137 -3.81 15.45 -6.87
C ILE A 137 -5.26 15.90 -6.83
N ASP A 138 -5.50 17.21 -6.85
CA ASP A 138 -6.85 17.78 -6.82
C ASP A 138 -7.66 17.39 -8.07
N THR A 139 -7.01 17.37 -9.24
CA THR A 139 -7.62 16.94 -10.50
C THR A 139 -7.99 15.45 -10.45
N ALA A 140 -7.09 14.60 -9.98
CA ALA A 140 -7.34 13.17 -9.87
C ALA A 140 -8.47 12.85 -8.88
N LEU A 141 -8.47 13.49 -7.71
CA LEU A 141 -9.54 13.38 -6.72
C LEU A 141 -10.89 13.83 -7.27
N SER A 142 -10.92 14.95 -8.00
CA SER A 142 -12.14 15.46 -8.64
C SER A 142 -12.72 14.45 -9.63
N ILE A 143 -11.88 13.75 -10.40
CA ILE A 143 -12.32 12.70 -11.33
C ILE A 143 -12.85 11.49 -10.57
N LEU A 144 -12.06 10.96 -9.61
CA LEU A 144 -12.42 9.75 -8.87
C LEU A 144 -13.72 9.93 -8.05
N ARG A 145 -13.95 11.13 -7.49
CA ARG A 145 -15.17 11.47 -6.74
C ARG A 145 -16.46 11.50 -7.57
N LYS A 146 -16.37 11.46 -8.90
CA LYS A 146 -17.56 11.30 -9.76
C LYS A 146 -18.11 9.86 -9.73
N GLY A 147 -17.32 8.91 -9.24
CA GLY A 147 -17.71 7.53 -9.00
C GLY A 147 -18.27 7.30 -7.60
N SER A 148 -18.61 6.05 -7.29
CA SER A 148 -19.07 5.61 -5.96
C SER A 148 -17.98 4.90 -5.15
N ALA A 149 -16.74 4.85 -5.66
CA ALA A 149 -15.65 4.14 -5.02
C ALA A 149 -15.25 4.78 -3.69
N GLU A 150 -14.93 3.95 -2.70
CA GLU A 150 -14.14 4.38 -1.55
C GLU A 150 -12.73 4.73 -2.01
N ILE A 151 -12.29 5.97 -1.79
CA ILE A 151 -10.95 6.42 -2.19
C ILE A 151 -10.04 6.43 -0.96
N VAL A 152 -8.83 5.91 -1.10
CA VAL A 152 -7.71 6.06 -0.15
C VAL A 152 -6.54 6.67 -0.91
N ILE A 153 -6.06 7.83 -0.46
CA ILE A 153 -4.94 8.52 -1.10
C ILE A 153 -3.65 8.21 -0.34
N LEU A 154 -2.58 7.86 -1.03
CA LEU A 154 -1.34 7.45 -0.38
C LEU A 154 -0.27 8.53 -0.56
N HIS A 155 0.26 9.01 0.57
CA HIS A 155 1.57 9.69 0.56
C HIS A 155 2.60 8.69 0.03
N CYS A 156 3.51 9.19 -0.81
CA CYS A 156 4.53 8.39 -1.45
C CYS A 156 5.67 9.30 -1.91
N VAL A 157 6.90 8.79 -1.83
CA VAL A 157 8.09 9.38 -2.45
C VAL A 157 8.65 8.33 -3.42
N SER A 158 8.61 8.62 -4.72
CA SER A 158 8.98 7.68 -5.79
C SER A 158 10.51 7.55 -5.96
N LEU A 159 11.21 7.21 -4.88
CA LEU A 159 12.64 6.90 -4.84
C LEU A 159 12.80 5.46 -4.35
N TYR A 160 13.65 4.67 -5.01
CA TYR A 160 13.75 3.22 -4.80
C TYR A 160 15.23 2.81 -4.61
N PRO A 161 15.73 2.66 -3.37
CA PRO A 161 15.05 2.96 -2.10
C PRO A 161 14.96 4.47 -1.82
N CYS A 162 14.02 4.86 -0.95
CA CYS A 162 13.87 6.22 -0.44
C CYS A 162 14.72 6.37 0.84
N PRO A 163 15.64 7.34 0.92
CA PRO A 163 16.38 7.61 2.14
C PRO A 163 15.52 8.40 3.15
N ASP A 164 15.80 8.22 4.45
CA ASP A 164 15.01 8.76 5.57
C ASP A 164 14.74 10.26 5.46
N GLU A 165 15.78 11.05 5.12
CA GLU A 165 15.69 12.50 5.02
C GLU A 165 14.81 12.99 3.85
N LYS A 166 14.32 12.07 3.00
CA LYS A 166 13.43 12.35 1.88
C LYS A 166 12.01 11.83 2.06
N VAL A 167 11.74 11.00 3.07
CA VAL A 167 10.42 10.35 3.28
C VAL A 167 9.28 11.38 3.40
N ASN A 168 9.54 12.52 4.04
CA ASN A 168 8.59 13.63 4.14
C ASN A 168 7.22 13.24 4.74
N LEU A 169 7.24 12.54 5.89
CA LEU A 169 6.02 12.14 6.62
C LEU A 169 5.03 13.30 6.90
N PRO A 170 5.45 14.55 7.18
CA PRO A 170 4.51 15.66 7.38
C PRO A 170 3.52 15.87 6.23
N ARG A 171 3.85 15.45 5.00
CA ARG A 171 2.94 15.50 3.85
C ARG A 171 1.65 14.70 4.06
N ILE A 172 1.65 13.68 4.91
CA ILE A 172 0.45 12.93 5.29
C ILE A 172 -0.61 13.86 5.89
N ALA A 173 -0.20 14.79 6.77
CA ALA A 173 -1.12 15.77 7.35
C ALA A 173 -1.67 16.75 6.30
N THR A 174 -0.86 17.15 5.33
CA THR A 174 -1.32 17.97 4.19
C THR A 174 -2.33 17.22 3.32
N LEU A 175 -2.11 15.93 3.04
CA LEU A 175 -3.07 15.13 2.27
C LEU A 175 -4.40 14.97 3.00
N ARG A 176 -4.39 14.90 4.34
CA ARG A 176 -5.62 14.83 5.15
C ARG A 176 -6.51 16.07 5.04
N THR A 177 -5.97 17.23 4.67
CA THR A 177 -6.80 18.42 4.42
C THR A 177 -7.56 18.33 3.08
N LYS A 178 -7.14 17.41 2.19
CA LYS A 178 -7.75 17.21 0.87
C LYS A 178 -8.72 16.03 0.84
N HIS A 179 -8.48 15.00 1.65
CA HIS A 179 -9.28 13.78 1.68
C HIS A 179 -9.18 13.06 3.02
N ASP A 180 -10.29 12.46 3.46
CA ASP A 180 -10.40 11.89 4.81
C ASP A 180 -9.53 10.64 5.01
N LYS A 181 -9.41 9.79 3.98
CA LYS A 181 -8.68 8.52 4.04
C LYS A 181 -7.29 8.64 3.42
N VAL A 182 -6.26 8.63 4.25
CA VAL A 182 -4.86 8.82 3.84
C VAL A 182 -3.99 7.66 4.29
N GLY A 183 -3.35 7.00 3.33
CA GLY A 183 -2.35 5.97 3.56
C GLY A 183 -0.91 6.44 3.29
N PHE A 184 0.02 5.50 3.41
CA PHE A 184 1.44 5.69 3.10
C PHE A 184 1.96 4.51 2.29
N SER A 185 2.47 4.79 1.09
CA SER A 185 3.16 3.84 0.20
C SER A 185 4.64 4.15 0.27
N ASP A 186 5.39 3.19 0.79
CA ASP A 186 6.71 3.39 1.34
C ASP A 186 7.77 2.58 0.59
N HIS A 187 8.91 3.25 0.34
CA HIS A 187 10.03 2.73 -0.42
C HIS A 187 11.36 2.81 0.35
N THR A 188 11.33 3.10 1.65
CA THR A 188 12.51 2.88 2.51
C THR A 188 12.86 1.38 2.54
N PRO A 189 14.11 1.01 2.87
CA PRO A 189 14.53 -0.39 2.85
C PRO A 189 14.01 -1.21 4.05
N ASP A 190 13.65 -0.58 5.17
CA ASP A 190 13.19 -1.25 6.39
C ASP A 190 11.71 -0.92 6.71
N ASN A 191 11.22 -1.27 7.90
CA ASN A 191 9.84 -1.00 8.31
C ASN A 191 9.67 0.27 9.16
N LEU A 192 10.74 1.03 9.46
CA LEU A 192 10.71 2.06 10.50
C LEU A 192 9.78 3.23 10.14
N SER A 193 9.88 3.73 8.90
CA SER A 193 8.98 4.78 8.39
C SER A 193 7.52 4.33 8.36
N ALA A 194 7.26 3.05 8.05
CA ALA A 194 5.92 2.49 8.09
C ALA A 194 5.38 2.47 9.53
N LEU A 195 6.18 2.05 10.51
CA LEU A 195 5.80 2.08 11.94
C LEU A 195 5.51 3.50 12.43
N PHE A 196 6.29 4.50 12.01
CA PHE A 196 5.99 5.90 12.32
C PHE A 196 4.67 6.34 11.68
N ALA A 197 4.41 5.98 10.43
CA ALA A 197 3.15 6.30 9.76
C ALA A 197 1.95 5.63 10.44
N VAL A 198 2.09 4.40 10.96
CA VAL A 198 1.07 3.75 11.81
C VAL A 198 0.75 4.63 13.01
N GLY A 199 1.76 5.15 13.71
CA GLY A 199 1.60 6.08 14.83
C GLY A 199 0.92 7.41 14.45
N MET A 200 1.00 7.82 13.19
CA MET A 200 0.27 8.97 12.65
C MET A 200 -1.20 8.65 12.30
N GLY A 201 -1.62 7.39 12.51
CA GLY A 201 -2.99 6.93 12.35
C GLY A 201 -3.45 6.82 10.90
N VAL A 202 -2.56 6.52 9.95
CA VAL A 202 -2.90 6.35 8.53
C VAL A 202 -3.89 5.19 8.29
N ASP A 203 -4.66 5.26 7.22
CA ASP A 203 -5.69 4.27 6.88
C ASP A 203 -5.14 3.05 6.14
N CYS A 204 -3.95 3.18 5.56
CA CYS A 204 -3.31 2.15 4.76
C CYS A 204 -1.77 2.25 4.82
N ILE A 205 -1.08 1.12 4.85
CA ILE A 205 0.37 1.00 4.61
C ILE A 205 0.60 0.10 3.39
N GLU A 206 1.49 0.51 2.49
CA GLU A 206 1.97 -0.30 1.37
C GLU A 206 3.50 -0.39 1.40
N LYS A 207 4.04 -1.60 1.38
CA LYS A 207 5.48 -1.89 1.25
C LYS A 207 5.71 -2.93 0.17
N HIS A 208 6.78 -2.77 -0.61
CA HIS A 208 7.28 -3.85 -1.45
C HIS A 208 7.57 -5.08 -0.58
N PHE A 209 7.23 -6.26 -1.10
CA PHE A 209 7.28 -7.52 -0.37
C PHE A 209 8.00 -8.59 -1.17
N THR A 210 8.84 -9.38 -0.50
CA THR A 210 9.47 -10.57 -1.07
C THR A 210 9.69 -11.63 0.01
N ILE A 211 10.01 -12.85 -0.42
CA ILE A 211 10.42 -13.95 0.46
C ILE A 211 11.94 -14.13 0.52
N ASP A 212 12.68 -13.51 -0.42
CA ASP A 212 14.14 -13.54 -0.45
C ASP A 212 14.66 -12.37 -1.30
N ASN A 213 15.48 -11.50 -0.69
CA ASN A 213 16.07 -10.34 -1.36
C ASN A 213 17.10 -10.72 -2.45
N ASN A 214 17.54 -11.97 -2.51
CA ASN A 214 18.45 -12.48 -3.55
C ASN A 214 17.73 -12.98 -4.81
N LEU A 215 16.38 -12.98 -4.82
CA LEU A 215 15.61 -13.35 -6.00
C LEU A 215 15.83 -12.35 -7.15
N PRO A 216 15.71 -12.78 -8.42
CA PRO A 216 15.85 -11.90 -9.57
C PRO A 216 14.80 -10.77 -9.58
N GLY A 217 15.16 -9.61 -10.13
CA GLY A 217 14.26 -8.46 -10.21
C GLY A 217 14.72 -7.33 -9.29
N ARG A 218 14.67 -6.09 -9.80
CA ARG A 218 15.23 -4.93 -9.08
C ARG A 218 14.56 -4.70 -7.74
N ASP A 219 13.25 -4.90 -7.68
CA ASP A 219 12.45 -4.52 -6.52
C ASP A 219 12.61 -5.53 -5.37
N ASN A 220 13.07 -6.76 -5.64
CA ASN A 220 13.45 -7.73 -4.60
C ASN A 220 14.57 -7.21 -3.70
N LEU A 221 15.48 -6.37 -4.21
CA LEU A 221 16.67 -5.90 -3.47
C LEU A 221 16.35 -5.01 -2.27
N PHE A 222 15.21 -4.31 -2.30
CA PHE A 222 14.77 -3.41 -1.23
C PHE A 222 13.39 -3.77 -0.69
N ALA A 223 12.75 -4.81 -1.23
CA ALA A 223 11.49 -5.33 -0.73
C ALA A 223 11.67 -5.89 0.69
N LEU A 224 10.58 -5.83 1.44
CA LEU A 224 10.55 -6.21 2.83
C LEU A 224 10.29 -7.71 2.97
N LEU A 225 11.00 -8.37 3.88
CA LEU A 225 10.84 -9.79 4.18
C LEU A 225 9.64 -10.06 5.11
N PRO A 226 9.11 -11.30 5.16
CA PRO A 226 7.86 -11.58 5.88
C PRO A 226 7.87 -11.15 7.36
N ASP A 227 8.96 -11.40 8.08
CA ASP A 227 9.07 -11.06 9.50
C ASP A 227 8.97 -9.55 9.77
N ALA A 228 9.68 -8.74 8.98
CA ALA A 228 9.62 -7.29 9.12
C ALA A 228 8.23 -6.74 8.74
N PHE A 229 7.50 -7.42 7.82
CA PHE A 229 6.15 -6.99 7.42
C PHE A 229 5.16 -7.32 8.54
N LYS A 230 5.35 -8.49 9.16
CA LYS A 230 4.59 -8.92 10.33
C LYS A 230 4.74 -7.94 11.50
N GLU A 231 5.93 -7.38 11.72
CA GLU A 231 6.12 -6.32 12.72
C GLU A 231 5.22 -5.10 12.46
N ILE A 232 5.02 -4.71 11.20
CA ILE A 232 4.08 -3.63 10.83
C ILE A 232 2.64 -4.05 11.18
N ALA A 233 2.25 -5.29 10.84
CA ALA A 233 0.91 -5.80 11.11
C ALA A 233 0.60 -5.90 12.61
N GLU A 234 1.56 -6.35 13.41
CA GLU A 234 1.44 -6.41 14.87
C GLU A 234 1.38 -5.01 15.49
N ALA A 235 2.23 -4.08 15.02
CA ALA A 235 2.21 -2.69 15.46
C ALA A 235 0.88 -2.01 15.12
N ALA A 236 0.34 -2.24 13.92
CA ALA A 236 -0.97 -1.77 13.49
C ALA A 236 -2.10 -2.21 14.42
N ALA A 237 -2.16 -3.51 14.73
CA ALA A 237 -3.16 -4.08 15.61
C ALA A 237 -3.05 -3.53 17.04
N ARG A 238 -1.82 -3.41 17.56
CA ARG A 238 -1.56 -2.83 18.89
C ARG A 238 -1.90 -1.35 18.95
N PHE A 239 -1.56 -0.58 17.91
CA PHE A 239 -1.88 0.84 17.82
C PHE A 239 -3.39 1.07 17.91
N GLN A 240 -4.20 0.24 17.24
CA GLN A 240 -5.67 0.35 17.33
C GLN A 240 -6.18 0.21 18.78
N ALA A 241 -5.58 -0.67 19.59
CA ALA A 241 -5.92 -0.80 21.00
C ALA A 241 -5.38 0.37 21.85
N MET A 242 -4.19 0.88 21.53
CA MET A 242 -3.53 1.98 22.26
C MET A 242 -4.16 3.35 21.98
N ASN A 243 -4.71 3.56 20.78
CA ASN A 243 -5.25 4.84 20.33
C ASN A 243 -6.74 5.02 20.67
N ALA A 244 -7.17 4.45 21.80
CA ALA A 244 -8.54 4.63 22.31
C ALA A 244 -8.64 5.92 23.13
N ASP A 245 -9.68 6.72 22.90
CA ASP A 245 -10.01 7.85 23.76
C ASP A 245 -10.72 7.34 25.02
N LEU A 246 -10.00 7.35 26.14
CA LEU A 246 -10.51 6.95 27.47
C LEU A 246 -10.90 8.17 28.33
N GLY A 247 -11.00 9.36 27.72
CA GLY A 247 -11.33 10.62 28.39
C GLY A 247 -10.14 11.30 29.06
N LEU A 248 -10.39 12.48 29.64
CA LEU A 248 -9.36 13.34 30.26
C LEU A 248 -9.07 13.03 31.73
N ASN A 249 -9.88 12.17 32.36
CA ASN A 249 -9.72 11.81 33.77
C ASN A 249 -8.80 10.60 33.92
N PHE A 250 -8.32 10.37 35.15
CA PHE A 250 -7.60 9.15 35.49
C PHE A 250 -8.52 7.93 35.32
N LEU A 251 -7.93 6.79 34.95
CA LEU A 251 -8.66 5.54 34.77
C LEU A 251 -9.05 4.93 36.12
N PRO A 252 -10.16 4.19 36.23
CA PRO A 252 -10.54 3.50 37.46
C PRO A 252 -9.43 2.65 38.09
N GLU A 253 -8.57 2.06 37.26
CA GLU A 253 -7.40 1.27 37.64
C GLU A 253 -6.34 2.09 38.39
N GLU A 254 -6.37 3.42 38.29
CA GLU A 254 -5.45 4.34 38.98
C GLU A 254 -5.98 4.79 40.36
N GLN A 255 -7.12 4.25 40.84
CA GLN A 255 -7.74 4.66 42.11
C GLN A 255 -6.80 4.47 43.31
N GLU A 256 -6.03 3.38 43.34
CA GLU A 256 -5.07 3.15 44.44
C GLU A 256 -3.97 4.22 44.44
N VAL A 257 -3.46 4.60 43.27
CA VAL A 257 -2.49 5.70 43.14
C VAL A 257 -3.09 6.99 43.68
N ARG A 258 -4.36 7.24 43.37
CA ARG A 258 -5.10 8.43 43.81
C ARG A 258 -5.28 8.50 45.32
N GLU A 259 -5.62 7.39 45.96
CA GLU A 259 -5.97 7.32 47.39
C GLU A 259 -4.75 7.14 48.30
N VAL A 260 -3.78 6.31 47.87
CA VAL A 260 -2.70 5.83 48.74
C VAL A 260 -1.38 6.51 48.45
N TYR A 261 -1.07 6.75 47.17
CA TYR A 261 0.28 7.16 46.75
C TYR A 261 0.44 8.66 46.53
N ARG A 262 -0.65 9.39 46.19
CA ARG A 262 -0.58 10.84 46.04
C ARG A 262 -0.33 11.54 47.37
N GLY A 263 0.70 12.38 47.41
CA GLY A 263 1.06 13.14 48.61
C GLY A 263 1.71 12.31 49.73
N ARG A 264 2.08 11.05 49.46
CA ARG A 264 2.67 10.15 50.47
C ARG A 264 3.98 10.67 51.08
N TRP A 265 4.66 11.61 50.42
CA TRP A 265 5.92 12.20 50.88
C TRP A 265 5.80 13.69 51.23
N SER A 266 4.63 14.30 51.10
CA SER A 266 4.42 15.69 51.54
C SER A 266 4.31 15.73 53.06
N GLN A 267 5.15 16.55 53.70
CA GLN A 267 5.17 16.71 55.16
C GLN A 267 4.15 17.72 55.68
N GLU A 268 3.31 18.30 54.82
CA GLU A 268 2.27 19.25 55.20
C GLU A 268 0.89 18.70 54.82
N ALA A 269 -0.04 18.84 55.78
CA ALA A 269 -1.41 18.34 55.76
C ALA A 269 -2.36 19.19 54.91
#